data_AF-A0A7S2G4S7-F1
#
_entry.id   AF-A0A7S2G4S7-F1
#
_cell.length_a   1.000
_cell.length_b   1.000
_cell.length_c   1.000
_cell.angle_alpha   90.00
_cell.angle_beta   90.00
_cell.angle_gamma   90.00
#
_symmetry.space_group_name_H-M   'P 1'
#
loop_
_entity.id
_entity.type
_entity.pdbx_description
1 polymer ?
#
loop_
_entity_poly.entity_id
_entity_poly.type
_entity_poly.pdbx_seq_one_letter_code
_entity_poly.pdbx_strand_id
1 'polypeptide(L)'
;FALLASKDEMGKRKLTISFDADARLDYLTGFRKRKAQRRKFGLAMGEMKKQKERLEERQMRREANKEARHADKQKQQQILDETREKRVAPVTSQYDDATTLDMFGDVVTVTTSLGGPPLSDDEEESREYPEGVDDEQRKSLSFKTIQAKVEANPLSTKRSRRAKRNKAKAHFAKTGKVGTNEVASLAAKAVSMENYKGKAKVGRNKPSARRKVR
;
A
#
# COMPACT_ATOMS: atom_id res chain seq x y z
N PHE A 1 3.17 -21.70 -26.13
CA PHE A 1 2.85 -22.35 -27.41
C PHE A 1 3.06 -21.32 -28.50
N ALA A 2 4.25 -21.28 -29.10
CA ALA A 2 4.53 -20.52 -30.31
C ALA A 2 4.78 -21.56 -31.42
N LEU A 3 3.92 -21.57 -32.42
CA LEU A 3 4.09 -22.39 -33.62
C LEU A 3 5.02 -21.65 -34.57
N LEU A 4 6.25 -22.15 -34.71
CA LEU A 4 7.08 -21.87 -35.88
C LEU A 4 6.56 -22.77 -37.01
N ALA A 5 5.67 -22.24 -37.84
CA ALA A 5 5.20 -22.91 -39.04
C ALA A 5 6.05 -22.44 -40.23
N SER A 6 6.89 -23.33 -40.74
CA SER A 6 7.52 -23.19 -42.06
C SER A 6 6.44 -23.21 -43.14
N LYS A 7 6.53 -22.25 -44.07
CA LYS A 7 5.45 -21.80 -44.96
C LYS A 7 5.25 -22.65 -46.22
N ASP A 8 5.97 -23.76 -46.36
CA ASP A 8 5.97 -24.56 -47.58
C ASP A 8 5.42 -25.96 -47.28
N GLU A 9 4.19 -26.20 -47.76
CA GLU A 9 3.45 -27.46 -47.95
C GLU A 9 1.96 -27.27 -47.61
N MET A 10 1.29 -26.44 -48.43
CA MET A 10 -0.17 -26.28 -48.45
C MET A 10 -0.86 -27.41 -49.22
N GLY A 11 -0.51 -28.67 -48.91
CA GLY A 11 -1.38 -29.81 -49.20
C GLY A 11 -2.44 -29.88 -48.10
N LYS A 12 -3.69 -30.23 -48.41
CA LYS A 12 -4.74 -30.47 -47.40
C LYS A 12 -4.34 -31.68 -46.53
N ARG A 13 -3.50 -31.45 -45.51
CA ARG A 13 -3.07 -32.46 -44.56
C ARG A 13 -4.28 -32.87 -43.72
N LYS A 14 -4.57 -34.17 -43.68
CA LYS A 14 -5.64 -34.73 -42.84
C LYS A 14 -5.32 -34.39 -41.38
N LEU A 15 -6.31 -33.89 -40.63
CA LEU A 15 -6.16 -33.64 -39.19
C LEU A 15 -6.04 -34.98 -38.49
N THR A 16 -4.80 -35.43 -38.26
CA THR A 16 -4.55 -36.64 -37.48
C THR A 16 -4.71 -36.30 -35.99
N ILE A 17 -5.84 -36.71 -35.41
CA ILE A 17 -6.10 -36.59 -33.98
C ILE A 17 -5.47 -37.83 -33.31
N SER A 18 -4.26 -37.69 -32.77
CA SER A 18 -3.65 -38.73 -31.94
C SER A 18 -4.13 -38.61 -30.51
N PHE A 19 -4.60 -39.72 -29.94
CA PHE A 19 -4.91 -39.80 -28.52
C PHE A 19 -3.67 -40.26 -27.77
N ASP A 20 -2.99 -39.31 -27.13
CA ASP A 20 -1.91 -39.61 -26.21
C ASP A 20 -2.48 -40.27 -24.94
N ALA A 21 -2.18 -41.56 -24.76
CA ALA A 21 -2.70 -42.37 -23.66
C ALA A 21 -2.21 -41.86 -22.30
N ASP A 22 -0.99 -41.34 -22.23
CA ASP A 22 -0.38 -40.87 -21.00
C ASP A 22 -0.95 -39.50 -20.59
N ALA A 23 -1.12 -38.59 -21.55
CA ALA A 23 -1.81 -37.32 -21.31
C ALA A 23 -3.27 -37.54 -20.87
N ARG A 24 -3.95 -38.54 -21.47
CA ARG A 24 -5.30 -38.93 -21.05
C ARG A 24 -5.32 -39.48 -19.63
N LEU A 25 -4.35 -40.31 -19.26
CA LEU A 25 -4.23 -40.88 -17.92
C LEU A 25 -3.96 -39.80 -16.86
N ASP A 26 -3.04 -38.86 -17.10
CA ASP A 26 -2.80 -37.75 -16.16
C ASP A 26 -3.99 -36.78 -16.13
N TYR A 27 -4.73 -36.61 -17.24
CA TYR A 27 -5.98 -35.87 -17.20
C TYR A 27 -7.03 -36.56 -16.32
N LEU A 28 -7.25 -37.86 -16.47
CA LEU A 28 -8.26 -38.59 -15.69
C LEU A 28 -7.89 -38.68 -14.20
N THR A 29 -6.64 -39.02 -13.88
CA THR A 29 -6.19 -39.25 -12.50
C THR A 29 -5.70 -37.97 -11.80
N GLY A 30 -5.28 -36.97 -12.56
CA GLY A 30 -4.67 -35.73 -12.06
C GLY A 30 -5.66 -34.70 -11.52
N PHE A 31 -6.95 -35.02 -11.32
CA PHE A 31 -7.94 -34.06 -10.81
C PHE A 31 -7.51 -33.42 -9.48
N ARG A 32 -6.90 -34.21 -8.58
CA ARG A 32 -6.35 -33.70 -7.31
C ARG A 32 -5.21 -32.70 -7.53
N LYS A 33 -4.29 -32.99 -8.46
CA LYS A 33 -3.19 -32.08 -8.84
C LYS A 33 -3.73 -30.76 -9.40
N ARG A 34 -4.64 -30.84 -10.39
CA ARG A 34 -5.28 -29.65 -10.99
C ARG A 34 -6.10 -28.85 -9.99
N LYS A 35 -6.81 -29.51 -9.06
CA LYS A 35 -7.56 -28.83 -7.99
C LYS A 35 -6.64 -28.12 -7.02
N ALA A 36 -5.49 -28.70 -6.69
CA ALA A 36 -4.48 -28.04 -5.86
C ALA A 36 -3.86 -26.83 -6.58
N GLN A 37 -3.47 -26.99 -7.86
CA GLN A 37 -2.94 -25.90 -8.69
C GLN A 37 -3.94 -24.74 -8.82
N ARG A 38 -5.21 -25.02 -9.17
CA ARG A 38 -6.26 -23.98 -9.24
C ARG A 38 -6.43 -23.23 -7.92
N ARG A 39 -6.37 -23.91 -6.78
CA ARG A 39 -6.45 -23.27 -5.46
C ARG A 39 -5.26 -22.36 -5.19
N LYS A 40 -4.04 -22.85 -5.46
CA LYS A 40 -2.81 -22.05 -5.33
C LYS A 40 -2.85 -20.81 -6.22
N PHE A 41 -3.24 -20.99 -7.49
CA PHE A 41 -3.39 -19.91 -8.45
C PHE A 41 -4.40 -18.85 -7.99
N GLY A 42 -5.58 -19.27 -7.53
CA GLY A 42 -6.59 -18.35 -7.02
C GLY A 42 -6.13 -17.53 -5.82
N LEU A 43 -5.35 -18.13 -4.92
CA LEU A 43 -4.75 -17.40 -3.79
C LEU A 43 -3.71 -16.38 -4.26
N ALA A 44 -2.80 -16.79 -5.14
CA ALA A 44 -1.77 -15.91 -5.68
C ALA A 44 -2.39 -14.72 -6.42
N MET A 45 -3.47 -14.95 -7.18
CA MET A 45 -4.22 -13.87 -7.83
C MET A 45 -4.90 -12.94 -6.82
N GLY A 46 -5.47 -13.47 -5.74
CA GLY A 46 -6.05 -12.66 -4.67
C GLY A 46 -5.01 -11.79 -3.94
N GLU A 47 -3.82 -12.33 -3.69
CA GLU A 47 -2.72 -11.58 -3.07
C GLU A 47 -2.19 -10.49 -4.01
N MET A 48 -2.04 -10.78 -5.30
CA MET A 48 -1.61 -9.80 -6.29
C MET A 48 -2.57 -8.61 -6.38
N LYS A 49 -3.90 -8.86 -6.39
CA LYS A 49 -4.91 -7.80 -6.36
C LYS A 49 -4.79 -6.92 -5.11
N LYS A 50 -4.70 -7.53 -3.93
CA LYS A 50 -4.52 -6.80 -2.66
C LYS A 50 -3.25 -5.95 -2.62
N GLN A 51 -2.16 -6.45 -3.18
CA GLN A 51 -0.91 -5.69 -3.24
C GLN A 51 -1.03 -4.48 -4.16
N LYS A 52 -1.72 -4.62 -5.31
CA LYS A 52 -2.02 -3.50 -6.20
C LYS A 52 -2.88 -2.43 -5.52
N GLU A 53 -3.99 -2.83 -4.91
CA GLU A 53 -4.87 -1.93 -4.16
C GLU A 53 -4.10 -1.16 -3.07
N ARG A 54 -3.22 -1.85 -2.33
CA ARG A 54 -2.38 -1.22 -1.30
C ARG A 54 -1.36 -0.22 -1.87
N LEU A 55 -0.86 -0.48 -3.08
CA LEU A 55 0.06 0.44 -3.74
C LEU A 55 -0.66 1.67 -4.27
N GLU A 56 -1.84 1.49 -4.87
CA GLU A 56 -2.71 2.58 -5.32
C GLU A 56 -3.11 3.48 -4.14
N GLU A 57 -3.53 2.91 -3.01
CA GLU A 57 -3.84 3.67 -1.79
C GLU A 57 -2.63 4.48 -1.28
N ARG A 58 -1.44 3.89 -1.30
CA ARG A 58 -0.20 4.58 -0.92
C ARG A 58 0.15 5.71 -1.88
N GLN A 59 -0.06 5.51 -3.18
CA GLN A 59 0.18 6.51 -4.18
C GLN A 59 -0.77 7.70 -4.00
N MET A 60 -2.07 7.45 -3.87
CA MET A 60 -3.07 8.49 -3.59
C MET A 60 -2.73 9.29 -2.32
N ARG A 61 -2.28 8.62 -1.26
CA ARG A 61 -1.85 9.29 -0.02
C ARG A 61 -0.61 10.17 -0.22
N ARG A 62 0.35 9.73 -1.04
CA ARG A 62 1.56 10.52 -1.36
C ARG A 62 1.20 11.74 -2.19
N GLU A 63 0.33 11.59 -3.17
CA GLU A 63 -0.14 12.68 -4.04
C GLU A 63 -0.90 13.73 -3.21
N ALA A 64 -1.85 13.31 -2.36
CA ALA A 64 -2.57 14.22 -1.47
C ALA A 64 -1.63 14.98 -0.50
N ASN A 65 -0.62 14.30 0.05
CA ASN A 65 0.38 14.95 0.91
C ASN A 65 1.28 15.92 0.13
N LYS A 66 1.62 15.60 -1.13
CA LYS A 66 2.43 16.47 -2.01
C LYS A 66 1.65 17.74 -2.35
N GLU A 67 0.36 17.61 -2.68
CA GLU A 67 -0.53 18.73 -2.95
C GLU A 67 -0.72 19.62 -1.72
N ALA A 68 -0.97 19.03 -0.54
CA ALA A 68 -1.09 19.80 0.71
C ALA A 68 0.18 20.60 1.02
N ARG A 69 1.37 19.98 0.88
CA ARG A 69 2.65 20.67 1.07
C ARG A 69 2.86 21.79 0.05
N HIS A 70 2.45 21.58 -1.20
CA HIS A 70 2.57 22.60 -2.23
C HIS A 70 1.67 23.80 -1.92
N ALA A 71 0.43 23.56 -1.48
CA ALA A 71 -0.48 24.61 -1.05
C ALA A 71 0.05 25.40 0.16
N ASP A 72 0.65 24.71 1.13
CA ASP A 72 1.26 25.37 2.30
C ASP A 72 2.47 26.23 1.91
N LYS A 73 3.32 25.75 0.99
CA LYS A 73 4.44 26.54 0.44
C LYS A 73 3.94 27.79 -0.30
N GLN A 74 2.90 27.67 -1.10
CA GLN A 74 2.30 28.82 -1.80
C GLN A 74 1.74 29.86 -0.82
N LYS A 75 1.07 29.43 0.25
CA LYS A 75 0.61 30.34 1.31
C LYS A 75 1.77 31.04 2.02
N GLN A 76 2.84 30.32 2.33
CA GLN A 76 4.03 30.89 2.95
C GLN A 76 4.68 31.94 2.03
N GLN A 77 4.81 31.65 0.74
CA GLN A 77 5.33 32.61 -0.25
C GLN A 77 4.44 33.86 -0.33
N GLN A 78 3.11 33.71 -0.38
CA GLN A 78 2.19 34.86 -0.38
C GLN A 78 2.35 35.73 0.88
N ILE A 79 2.50 35.12 2.06
CA ILE A 79 2.74 35.86 3.31
C ILE A 79 4.10 36.58 3.28
N LEU A 80 5.15 35.94 2.76
CA LEU A 80 6.47 36.54 2.60
C LEU A 80 6.44 37.73 1.62
N ASP A 81 5.74 37.60 0.50
CA ASP A 81 5.58 38.68 -0.47
C ASP A 81 4.77 39.85 0.11
N GLU A 82 3.65 39.58 0.80
CA GLU A 82 2.88 40.62 1.49
C GLU A 82 3.69 41.33 2.58
N THR A 83 4.51 40.60 3.34
CA THR A 83 5.38 41.22 4.37
C THR A 83 6.54 41.98 3.74
N ARG A 84 7.01 41.58 2.56
CA ARG A 84 8.00 42.33 1.77
C ARG A 84 7.42 43.63 1.23
N GLU A 85 6.19 43.61 0.73
CA GLU A 85 5.48 44.82 0.26
C GLU A 85 5.11 45.76 1.41
N LYS A 86 4.79 45.21 2.60
CA LYS A 86 4.55 45.99 3.83
C LYS A 86 5.84 46.48 4.52
N ARG A 87 7.03 46.27 3.93
CA ARG A 87 8.27 46.87 4.46
C ARG A 87 8.14 48.39 4.42
N VAL A 88 7.98 48.96 5.61
CA VAL A 88 7.98 50.40 5.87
C VAL A 88 9.28 50.98 5.32
N ALA A 89 9.17 52.08 4.56
CA ALA A 89 10.34 52.79 4.05
C ALA A 89 11.34 53.05 5.20
N PRO A 90 12.65 52.90 4.95
CA PRO A 90 13.66 53.15 5.98
C PRO A 90 13.47 54.54 6.56
N VAL A 91 13.33 54.63 7.89
CA VAL A 91 13.23 55.93 8.57
C VAL A 91 14.62 56.53 8.57
N THR A 92 14.77 57.62 7.82
CA THR A 92 15.97 58.45 7.78
C THR A 92 15.79 59.59 8.77
N SER A 93 16.68 59.68 9.77
CA SER A 93 16.73 60.82 10.68
C SER A 93 18.04 61.58 10.47
N GLN A 94 17.94 62.89 10.23
CA GLN A 94 19.08 63.79 10.09
C GLN A 94 19.35 64.48 11.42
N TYR A 95 20.61 64.50 11.84
CA TYR A 95 21.07 65.12 13.08
C TYR A 95 22.04 66.26 12.76
N ASP A 96 21.55 67.48 12.92
CA ASP A 96 22.28 68.74 12.72
C ASP A 96 22.38 69.49 14.05
N ASP A 97 22.94 68.83 15.06
CA ASP A 97 23.16 69.42 16.38
C ASP A 97 24.64 69.75 16.58
N ALA A 98 24.91 70.67 17.52
CA ALA A 98 26.28 71.13 17.78
C ALA A 98 27.21 69.99 18.21
N THR A 99 26.64 68.93 18.81
CA THR A 99 27.39 67.75 19.25
C THR A 99 27.79 66.85 18.08
N THR A 100 26.93 66.63 17.08
CA THR A 100 27.26 65.81 15.90
C THR A 100 28.25 66.50 14.98
N LEU A 101 28.15 67.83 14.84
CA LEU A 101 29.13 68.62 14.10
C LEU A 101 30.52 68.59 14.77
N ASP A 102 30.59 68.68 16.10
CA ASP A 102 31.87 68.61 16.84
C ASP A 102 32.52 67.23 16.73
N MET A 103 31.71 66.16 16.82
CA MET A 103 32.23 64.78 16.80
C MET A 103 32.57 64.26 15.40
N PHE A 104 31.77 64.62 14.37
CA PHE A 104 31.86 64.02 13.04
C PHE A 104 32.19 65.02 11.93
N GLY A 105 32.18 66.32 12.22
CA GLY A 105 32.56 67.38 11.27
C GLY A 105 31.55 67.65 10.15
N ASP A 106 30.42 66.94 10.12
CA ASP A 106 29.38 67.08 9.09
C ASP A 106 28.02 66.57 9.60
N VAL A 107 26.94 66.89 8.88
CA VAL A 107 25.57 66.45 9.19
C VAL A 107 25.46 64.94 9.06
N VAL A 108 25.14 64.26 10.17
CA VAL A 108 25.04 62.80 10.22
C VAL A 108 23.61 62.37 9.85
N THR A 109 23.50 61.45 8.89
CA THR A 109 22.21 60.85 8.51
C THR A 109 22.16 59.39 8.97
N VAL A 110 21.29 59.07 9.93
CA VAL A 110 21.13 57.70 10.43
C VAL A 110 19.96 57.05 9.70
N THR A 111 20.23 55.93 9.03
CA THR A 111 19.23 55.06 8.42
C THR A 111 19.02 53.85 9.31
N THR A 112 17.92 53.83 10.05
CA THR A 112 17.52 52.64 10.81
C THR A 112 16.58 51.77 9.97
N SER A 113 17.05 50.60 9.52
CA SER A 113 16.19 49.59 8.91
C SER A 113 15.78 48.53 9.94
N LEU A 114 14.47 48.40 10.18
CA LEU A 114 13.92 47.30 10.98
C LEU A 114 13.75 46.08 10.07
N GLY A 115 14.81 45.30 9.94
CA GLY A 115 14.83 44.06 9.16
C GLY A 115 16.23 43.76 8.68
N GLY A 116 16.86 42.75 9.27
CA GLY A 116 18.21 42.29 8.90
C GLY A 116 18.33 41.93 7.41
N PRO A 117 19.57 41.78 6.91
CA PRO A 117 19.83 41.50 5.51
C PRO A 117 19.02 40.28 5.05
N PRO A 118 18.53 40.27 3.79
CA PRO A 118 17.79 39.12 3.28
C PRO A 118 18.67 37.88 3.43
N LEU A 119 18.20 36.93 4.25
CA LEU A 119 18.75 35.59 4.26
C LEU A 119 18.62 35.07 2.82
N SER A 120 19.76 34.85 2.19
CA SER A 120 19.86 34.20 0.89
C SER A 120 19.21 32.82 1.01
N ASP A 121 18.00 32.71 0.47
CA ASP A 121 17.14 31.53 0.46
C ASP A 121 17.39 30.70 -0.83
N ASP A 122 18.65 30.60 -1.24
CA ASP A 122 19.06 29.88 -2.46
C ASP A 122 19.62 28.47 -2.15
N GLU A 123 19.60 28.03 -0.89
CA GLU A 123 20.09 26.72 -0.47
C GLU A 123 19.07 25.89 0.30
N GLU A 124 17.89 25.63 -0.28
CA GLU A 124 17.08 24.48 0.13
C GLU A 124 16.82 23.53 -1.04
N GLU A 125 17.87 22.75 -1.31
CA GLU A 125 17.77 21.30 -1.32
C GLU A 125 16.66 20.74 -2.23
N SER A 126 17.01 20.63 -3.51
CA SER A 126 16.47 19.63 -4.43
C SER A 126 16.72 18.22 -3.90
N ARG A 127 16.10 17.84 -2.78
CA ARG A 127 15.84 16.44 -2.46
C ARG A 127 14.82 15.95 -3.47
N GLU A 128 15.33 15.63 -4.65
CA GLU A 128 14.71 14.76 -5.64
C GLU A 128 14.39 13.45 -4.91
N TYR A 129 13.15 13.37 -4.39
CA TYR A 129 12.64 12.13 -3.85
C TYR A 129 12.79 11.11 -4.96
N PRO A 130 13.35 9.91 -4.70
CA PRO A 130 13.54 8.92 -5.74
C PRO A 130 12.16 8.56 -6.30
N GLU A 131 11.84 9.09 -7.48
CA GLU A 131 10.68 8.73 -8.29
C GLU A 131 10.96 7.36 -8.91
N GLY A 132 10.92 6.34 -8.05
CA GLY A 132 11.16 4.97 -8.43
C GLY A 132 10.34 4.06 -7.55
N VAL A 133 9.39 3.34 -8.15
CA VAL A 133 8.94 2.08 -7.57
C VAL A 133 10.15 1.16 -7.63
N ASP A 134 10.84 1.02 -6.50
CA ASP A 134 12.02 0.18 -6.30
C ASP A 134 11.93 -1.09 -7.16
N ASP A 135 12.95 -1.42 -7.94
CA ASP A 135 12.89 -2.58 -8.84
C ASP A 135 12.60 -3.88 -8.07
N GLU A 136 12.96 -3.90 -6.79
CA GLU A 136 12.59 -4.95 -5.85
C GLU A 136 11.08 -5.02 -5.58
N GLN A 137 10.39 -3.88 -5.49
CA GLN A 137 8.92 -3.85 -5.39
C GLN A 137 8.28 -4.39 -6.67
N ARG A 138 8.77 -3.99 -7.84
CA ARG A 138 8.28 -4.54 -9.13
C ARG A 138 8.47 -6.05 -9.23
N LYS A 139 9.65 -6.55 -8.84
CA LYS A 139 9.95 -8.00 -8.78
C LYS A 139 9.07 -8.72 -7.74
N SER A 140 8.78 -8.07 -6.60
CA SER A 140 7.91 -8.62 -5.55
C SER A 140 6.44 -8.76 -5.96
N LEU A 141 6.00 -7.96 -6.93
CA LEU A 141 4.66 -8.00 -7.52
C LEU A 141 4.53 -9.01 -8.67
N SER A 142 5.64 -9.61 -9.10
CA SER A 142 5.60 -10.65 -10.12
C SER A 142 4.72 -11.80 -9.67
N PHE A 143 3.83 -12.25 -10.54
CA PHE A 143 2.94 -13.37 -10.23
C PHE A 143 3.71 -14.63 -9.80
N LYS A 144 4.91 -14.84 -10.36
CA LYS A 144 5.77 -15.98 -10.01
C LYS A 144 6.28 -15.92 -8.57
N THR A 145 6.63 -14.73 -8.07
CA THR A 145 7.14 -14.57 -6.70
C THR A 145 6.00 -14.71 -5.68
N ILE A 146 4.81 -14.19 -6.00
CA ILE A 146 3.61 -14.39 -5.18
C ILE A 146 3.19 -15.86 -5.18
N GLN A 147 3.22 -16.53 -6.33
CA GLN A 147 2.94 -17.95 -6.43
C GLN A 147 3.92 -18.77 -5.56
N ALA A 148 5.22 -18.49 -5.64
CA ALA A 148 6.23 -19.15 -4.80
C ALA A 148 5.97 -18.92 -3.30
N LYS A 149 5.57 -17.71 -2.89
CA LYS A 149 5.18 -17.41 -1.49
C LYS A 149 3.97 -18.21 -1.03
N VAL A 150 2.94 -18.31 -1.86
CA VAL A 150 1.74 -19.12 -1.58
C VAL A 150 2.08 -20.62 -1.50
N GLU A 151 3.05 -21.07 -2.29
CA GLU A 151 3.52 -22.45 -2.26
C GLU A 151 4.37 -22.76 -1.03
N ALA A 152 5.20 -21.82 -0.57
CA ALA A 152 5.98 -21.92 0.66
C ALA A 152 5.08 -21.88 1.91
N ASN A 153 3.96 -21.14 1.85
CA ASN A 153 2.97 -21.06 2.92
C ASN A 153 1.62 -21.66 2.47
N PRO A 154 1.55 -22.99 2.28
CA PRO A 154 0.30 -23.62 1.88
C PRO A 154 -0.76 -23.36 2.96
N LEU A 155 -1.98 -23.06 2.54
CA LEU A 155 -3.14 -22.85 3.41
C LEU A 155 -3.11 -23.83 4.58
N SER A 156 -2.87 -23.27 5.75
CA SER A 156 -2.92 -23.97 7.04
C SER A 156 -4.09 -24.95 7.05
N THR A 157 -3.79 -26.24 7.13
CA THR A 157 -4.80 -27.29 7.30
C THR A 157 -5.71 -26.95 8.49
N LYS A 158 -6.93 -27.50 8.54
CA LYS A 158 -7.83 -27.30 9.70
C LYS A 158 -7.13 -27.58 11.03
N ARG A 159 -6.21 -28.54 11.05
CA ARG A 159 -5.36 -28.88 12.19
C ARG A 159 -4.37 -27.77 12.54
N SER A 160 -3.67 -27.20 11.55
CA SER A 160 -2.80 -26.04 11.74
C SER A 160 -3.59 -24.80 12.21
N ARG A 161 -4.82 -24.56 11.69
CA ARG A 161 -5.67 -23.45 12.15
C ARG A 161 -6.07 -23.63 13.61
N ARG A 162 -6.40 -24.87 14.00
CA ARG A 162 -6.72 -25.22 15.40
C ARG A 162 -5.50 -25.06 16.30
N ALA A 163 -4.31 -25.46 15.86
CA ALA A 163 -3.06 -25.27 16.60
C ALA A 163 -2.74 -23.79 16.81
N LYS A 164 -2.83 -22.96 15.77
CA LYS A 164 -2.64 -21.50 15.87
C LYS A 164 -3.66 -20.85 16.81
N ARG A 165 -4.93 -21.25 16.73
CA ARG A 165 -5.99 -20.76 17.63
C ARG A 165 -5.73 -21.16 19.08
N ASN A 166 -5.30 -22.39 19.32
CA ASN A 166 -4.98 -22.86 20.67
C ASN A 166 -3.74 -22.13 21.24
N LYS A 167 -2.73 -21.88 20.40
CA LYS A 167 -1.56 -21.09 20.78
C LYS A 167 -1.94 -19.64 21.11
N ALA A 168 -2.79 -19.01 20.30
CA ALA A 168 -3.30 -17.66 20.57
C ALA A 168 -4.09 -17.60 21.89
N LYS A 169 -4.95 -18.59 22.16
CA LYS A 169 -5.66 -18.72 23.45
C LYS A 169 -4.71 -18.91 24.63
N ALA A 170 -3.64 -19.69 24.46
CA ALA A 170 -2.62 -19.88 25.49
C ALA A 170 -1.82 -18.59 25.76
N HIS A 171 -1.49 -17.82 24.72
CA HIS A 171 -0.86 -16.51 24.90
C HIS A 171 -1.80 -15.53 25.62
N PHE A 172 -3.08 -15.47 25.23
CA PHE A 172 -4.09 -14.63 25.90
C PHE A 172 -4.23 -14.97 27.39
N ALA A 173 -4.30 -16.26 27.73
CA ALA A 173 -4.36 -16.71 29.13
C ALA A 173 -3.10 -16.37 29.94
N LYS A 174 -1.93 -16.25 29.28
CA LYS A 174 -0.65 -15.98 29.93
C LYS A 174 -0.35 -14.48 30.06
N THR A 175 -0.85 -13.64 29.16
CA THR A 175 -0.50 -12.21 29.12
C THR A 175 -1.62 -11.28 29.58
N GLY A 176 -2.88 -11.75 29.73
CA GLY A 176 -4.02 -10.99 30.28
C GLY A 176 -4.42 -9.70 29.54
N LYS A 177 -3.61 -9.25 28.56
CA LYS A 177 -3.80 -8.01 27.82
C LYS A 177 -4.69 -8.28 26.62
N VAL A 178 -5.98 -7.96 26.77
CA VAL A 178 -6.91 -7.81 25.65
C VAL A 178 -6.39 -6.65 24.82
N GLY A 179 -5.89 -6.93 23.62
CA GLY A 179 -5.54 -5.88 22.67
C GLY A 179 -6.80 -5.09 22.33
N THR A 180 -6.73 -3.76 22.44
CA THR A 180 -7.82 -2.79 22.21
C THR A 180 -8.54 -2.94 20.85
N ASN A 181 -7.96 -3.69 19.92
CA ASN A 181 -8.55 -4.04 18.63
C ASN A 181 -9.68 -5.09 18.70
N GLU A 182 -9.80 -5.88 19.78
CA GLU A 182 -10.90 -6.85 19.91
C GLU A 182 -12.25 -6.19 20.21
N VAL A 183 -12.26 -5.05 20.93
CA VAL A 183 -13.47 -4.29 21.24
C VAL A 183 -14.10 -3.72 19.95
N ALA A 184 -13.27 -3.21 19.04
CA ALA A 184 -13.71 -2.78 17.71
C ALA A 184 -14.24 -3.94 16.85
N SER A 185 -13.64 -5.14 16.98
CA SER A 185 -14.09 -6.33 16.23
C SER A 185 -15.38 -6.96 16.76
N LEU A 186 -15.65 -6.82 18.06
CA LEU A 186 -16.89 -7.25 18.72
C LEU A 186 -18.02 -6.27 18.39
N ALA A 187 -17.75 -4.96 18.40
CA ALA A 187 -18.69 -3.94 17.95
C ALA A 187 -19.06 -4.12 16.46
N ALA A 188 -18.09 -4.36 15.58
CA ALA A 188 -18.35 -4.61 14.16
C ALA A 188 -19.14 -5.92 13.91
N LYS A 189 -18.94 -6.95 14.74
CA LYS A 189 -19.73 -8.19 14.69
C LYS A 189 -21.17 -7.98 15.18
N ALA A 190 -21.39 -7.19 16.22
CA ALA A 190 -22.72 -6.86 16.73
C ALA A 190 -23.53 -6.11 15.66
N VAL A 191 -22.93 -5.11 15.00
CA VAL A 191 -23.54 -4.37 13.89
C VAL A 191 -23.84 -5.28 12.68
N SER A 192 -23.01 -6.28 12.40
CA SER A 192 -23.29 -7.24 11.31
C SER A 192 -24.37 -8.29 11.63
N MET A 193 -24.67 -8.52 12.91
CA MET A 193 -25.67 -9.51 13.36
C MET A 193 -27.09 -8.94 13.37
N GLU A 194 -27.25 -7.62 13.52
CA GLU A 194 -28.56 -6.95 13.37
C GLU A 194 -29.11 -7.05 11.93
N ASN A 195 -28.23 -7.06 10.94
CA ASN A 195 -28.61 -7.15 9.51
C ASN A 195 -28.77 -8.58 8.98
N TYR A 196 -28.60 -9.61 9.82
CA TYR A 196 -28.66 -11.03 9.43
C TYR A 196 -29.78 -11.82 10.10
N LYS A 197 -30.90 -11.16 10.46
CA LYS A 197 -32.18 -11.83 10.81
C LYS A 197 -32.93 -12.30 9.56
N GLY A 198 -32.27 -13.12 8.72
CA GLY A 198 -32.89 -13.67 7.53
C GLY A 198 -32.16 -14.92 7.05
N LYS A 199 -32.83 -16.07 7.17
CA LYS A 199 -32.45 -17.38 6.61
C LYS A 199 -31.52 -18.24 7.49
N ALA A 200 -32.03 -18.64 8.66
CA ALA A 200 -31.59 -19.87 9.30
C ALA A 200 -31.96 -21.07 8.41
N LYS A 201 -30.95 -21.77 7.86
CA LYS A 201 -31.13 -23.00 7.10
C LYS A 201 -31.57 -24.14 8.02
N VAL A 202 -32.77 -24.65 7.73
CA VAL A 202 -33.35 -25.91 8.18
C VAL A 202 -32.42 -27.09 7.86
N GLY A 203 -32.30 -28.02 8.82
CA GLY A 203 -32.09 -29.45 8.57
C GLY A 203 -30.66 -29.95 8.33
N ARG A 204 -29.90 -30.22 9.40
CA ARG A 204 -28.82 -31.23 9.36
C ARG A 204 -29.40 -32.58 9.78
N ASN A 205 -29.80 -33.41 8.81
CA ASN A 205 -30.07 -34.82 9.07
C ASN A 205 -28.76 -35.52 9.44
N LYS A 206 -28.67 -36.05 10.66
CA LYS A 206 -27.63 -37.00 11.08
C LYS A 206 -27.96 -38.35 10.44
N PRO A 207 -27.01 -39.04 9.78
CA PRO A 207 -27.27 -40.41 9.34
C PRO A 207 -27.37 -41.34 10.55
N SER A 208 -28.46 -42.11 10.60
CA SER A 208 -28.78 -43.11 11.62
C SER A 208 -27.80 -44.28 11.59
N ALA A 209 -27.62 -44.89 12.76
CA ALA A 209 -26.67 -45.95 13.03
C ALA A 209 -26.88 -47.19 12.15
N ARG A 210 -25.78 -47.71 11.61
CA ARG A 210 -25.69 -48.99 10.89
C ARG A 210 -26.06 -50.13 11.86
N ARG A 211 -27.19 -50.80 11.63
CA ARG A 211 -27.58 -52.04 12.31
C ARG A 211 -26.60 -53.14 11.89
N LYS A 212 -25.80 -53.65 12.84
CA LYS A 212 -25.03 -54.88 12.64
C LYS A 212 -26.03 -56.04 12.56
N VAL A 213 -26.05 -56.73 11.42
CA VAL A 213 -26.69 -58.03 11.29
C VAL A 213 -25.66 -59.06 11.75
N ARG A 214 -26.08 -59.93 12.66
CA ARG A 214 -25.34 -61.11 13.12
C ARG A 214 -25.47 -62.21 12.08
#